data_AF-A0A2S9FSL3-F1
#
_entry.id   AF-A0A2S9FSL3-F1
#
_cell.length_a   1.000
_cell.length_b   1.000
_cell.length_c   1.000
_cell.angle_alpha   90.00
_cell.angle_beta   90.00
_cell.angle_gamma   90.00
#
_symmetry.space_group_name_H-M   'P 1'
#
loop_
_entity.id
_entity.type
_entity.pdbx_description
1 polymer ?
#
loop_
_entity_poly.entity_id
_entity_poly.type
_entity_poly.pdbx_seq_one_letter_code
_entity_poly.pdbx_strand_id
1 'polypeptide(L)'
;PRAYLQTRRLERAASLLRHTDRSVAEICTMVGLQSLGSFTTTFARVYGLPPAAYRASMPPAAVHARIPSCILGRDTRPKADSRVTKTAHGE
;
A
#
# COMPACT_ATOMS: atom_id res chain seq x y z
N PRO A 1 -24.29 12.33 13.41
CA PRO A 1 -23.16 12.03 14.33
C PRO A 1 -22.41 10.70 14.07
N ARG A 2 -23.08 9.57 13.75
CA ARG A 2 -22.41 8.27 13.50
C ARG A 2 -21.67 8.17 12.17
N ALA A 3 -22.26 8.72 11.10
CA ALA A 3 -21.67 8.68 9.76
C ALA A 3 -20.28 9.34 9.71
N TYR A 4 -20.11 10.49 10.37
CA TYR A 4 -18.81 11.18 10.43
C TYR A 4 -17.71 10.31 11.06
N LEU A 5 -17.98 9.69 12.21
CA LEU A 5 -17.01 8.82 12.86
C LEU A 5 -16.65 7.61 11.99
N GLN A 6 -17.62 7.05 11.28
CA GLN A 6 -17.38 5.94 10.36
C GLN A 6 -16.48 6.38 9.20
N THR A 7 -16.74 7.54 8.59
CA THR A 7 -15.89 8.12 7.55
C THR A 7 -14.46 8.36 8.07
N ARG A 8 -14.31 8.96 9.26
CA ARG A 8 -12.98 9.20 9.86
C ARG A 8 -12.21 7.91 10.15
N ARG A 9 -12.90 6.82 10.55
CA ARG A 9 -12.27 5.51 10.74
C ARG A 9 -11.78 4.92 9.43
N LEU A 10 -12.55 5.06 8.35
CA LEU A 10 -12.17 4.59 7.02
C LEU A 10 -11.01 5.41 6.44
N GLU A 11 -10.99 6.72 6.63
CA GLU A 11 -9.86 7.60 6.28
C GLU A 11 -8.57 7.16 7.00
N ARG A 12 -8.68 6.89 8.31
CA ARG A 12 -7.55 6.39 9.09
C ARG A 12 -7.10 5.01 8.61
N ALA A 13 -8.02 4.11 8.27
CA ALA A 13 -7.69 2.79 7.73
C ALA A 13 -6.93 2.91 6.40
N ALA A 14 -7.36 3.78 5.50
CA ALA A 14 -6.68 4.04 4.22
C ALA A 14 -5.26 4.59 4.43
N SER A 15 -5.08 5.49 5.39
CA SER A 15 -3.74 5.99 5.77
C SER A 15 -2.84 4.87 6.28
N LEU A 16 -3.33 4.00 7.16
CA LEU A 16 -2.58 2.86 7.67
C LEU A 16 -2.22 1.85 6.58
N LEU A 17 -3.13 1.59 5.63
CA LEU A 17 -2.89 0.69 4.50
C LEU A 17 -1.75 1.18 3.60
N ARG A 18 -1.61 2.50 3.44
CA ARG A 18 -0.59 3.15 2.59
C ARG A 18 0.77 3.26 3.27
N HIS A 19 0.79 3.55 4.57
CA HIS A 19 2.02 3.93 5.26
C HIS A 19 2.58 2.86 6.19
N THR A 20 1.92 1.69 6.29
CA THR A 20 2.36 0.60 7.15
C THR A 20 2.18 -0.76 6.49
N ASP A 21 3.02 -1.72 6.87
CA ASP A 21 2.96 -3.11 6.42
C ASP A 21 2.03 -3.99 7.27
N ARG A 22 1.19 -3.39 8.13
CA ARG A 22 0.27 -4.10 9.03
C ARG A 22 -0.75 -4.93 8.26
N SER A 23 -1.17 -6.08 8.79
CA SER A 23 -2.22 -6.86 8.14
C SER A 23 -3.55 -6.11 8.09
N VAL A 24 -4.41 -6.48 7.14
CA VAL A 24 -5.77 -5.91 7.02
C VAL A 24 -6.58 -6.14 8.31
N ALA A 25 -6.34 -7.27 8.98
CA ALA A 25 -6.98 -7.61 10.25
C ALA A 25 -6.54 -6.72 11.41
N GLU A 26 -5.23 -6.46 11.55
CA GLU A 26 -4.72 -5.50 12.54
C GLU A 26 -5.25 -4.09 12.28
N ILE A 27 -5.31 -3.65 11.02
CA ILE A 27 -5.83 -2.32 10.69
C ILE A 27 -7.32 -2.21 11.09
N CYS A 28 -8.12 -3.25 10.85
CA CYS A 28 -9.53 -3.29 11.25
C CYS A 28 -9.70 -3.07 12.76
N THR A 29 -8.90 -3.74 13.59
CA THR A 29 -8.97 -3.59 15.05
C THR A 29 -8.42 -2.23 15.50
N MET A 30 -7.34 -1.73 14.90
CA MET A 30 -6.75 -0.41 15.19
C MET A 30 -7.70 0.76 14.94
N VAL A 31 -8.59 0.66 13.94
CA VAL A 31 -9.61 1.70 13.69
C VAL A 31 -10.90 1.51 14.49
N GLY A 32 -10.96 0.48 15.34
CA GLY A 32 -12.08 0.21 16.24
C GLY A 32 -13.29 -0.44 15.57
N LEU A 33 -13.07 -1.24 14.53
CA LEU A 33 -14.10 -2.07 13.89
C LEU A 33 -14.00 -3.50 14.39
N GLN A 34 -15.15 -4.11 14.69
CA GLN A 34 -15.26 -5.43 15.33
C GLN A 34 -15.30 -6.60 14.34
N SER A 35 -15.59 -6.32 13.06
CA SER A 35 -15.75 -7.36 12.03
C SER A 35 -14.96 -7.02 10.78
N LEU A 36 -14.08 -7.95 10.38
CA LEU A 36 -13.29 -7.85 9.16
C LEU A 36 -14.19 -7.75 7.92
N GLY A 37 -15.23 -8.59 7.85
CA GLY A 37 -16.15 -8.62 6.71
C GLY A 37 -16.91 -7.30 6.55
N SER A 38 -17.44 -6.74 7.64
CA SER A 38 -18.10 -5.43 7.60
C SER A 38 -17.12 -4.31 7.22
N PHE A 39 -15.88 -4.39 7.70
CA PHE A 39 -14.82 -3.46 7.34
C PHE A 39 -14.50 -3.53 5.84
N THR A 40 -14.24 -4.72 5.28
CA THR A 40 -13.87 -4.87 3.87
C THR A 40 -14.99 -4.40 2.94
N THR A 41 -16.24 -4.76 3.22
CA THR A 41 -17.40 -4.32 2.41
C THR A 41 -17.58 -2.80 2.49
N THR A 42 -17.52 -2.22 3.69
CA THR A 42 -17.71 -0.77 3.86
C THR A 42 -16.56 0.01 3.23
N PHE A 43 -15.32 -0.48 3.39
CA PHE A 43 -14.14 0.13 2.77
C PHE A 43 -14.26 0.12 1.25
N ALA A 44 -14.61 -1.03 0.65
CA ALA A 44 -14.81 -1.14 -0.79
C ALA A 44 -15.94 -0.25 -1.30
N ARG A 45 -17.03 -0.09 -0.54
CA ARG A 45 -18.13 0.83 -0.90
C ARG A 45 -17.66 2.30 -0.95
N VAL A 46 -16.72 2.69 -0.10
CA VAL A 46 -16.23 4.08 -0.02
C VAL A 46 -15.06 4.35 -0.97
N TYR A 47 -14.14 3.39 -1.13
CA TYR A 47 -12.90 3.56 -1.91
C TYR A 47 -12.88 2.83 -3.26
N GLY A 48 -13.94 2.09 -3.61
CA GLY A 48 -14.07 1.35 -4.87
C GLY A 48 -13.27 0.04 -4.94
N LEU A 49 -12.33 -0.19 -4.02
CA LEU A 49 -11.47 -1.37 -3.97
C LEU A 49 -11.47 -1.99 -2.56
N PRO A 50 -11.37 -3.33 -2.42
CA PRO A 50 -11.14 -3.95 -1.12
C PRO A 50 -9.76 -3.55 -0.57
N PRO A 51 -9.58 -3.53 0.76
CA PRO A 51 -8.38 -2.98 1.40
C PRO A 51 -7.06 -3.63 0.95
N ALA A 52 -7.06 -4.93 0.64
CA ALA A 52 -5.88 -5.62 0.12
C ALA A 52 -5.51 -5.15 -1.30
N ALA A 53 -6.51 -5.01 -2.20
CA ALA A 53 -6.29 -4.49 -3.55
C ALA A 53 -5.93 -3.00 -3.54
N TYR A 54 -6.53 -2.23 -2.63
CA TYR A 54 -6.19 -0.83 -2.39
C TYR A 54 -4.72 -0.68 -1.98
N ARG A 55 -4.20 -1.54 -1.10
CA ARG A 55 -2.77 -1.55 -0.78
C ARG A 55 -1.90 -1.91 -1.97
N ALA A 56 -2.28 -2.95 -2.73
CA ALA A 56 -1.49 -3.44 -3.86
C ALA A 56 -1.40 -2.42 -5.02
N SER A 57 -2.35 -1.50 -5.14
CA SER A 57 -2.33 -0.45 -6.17
C SER A 57 -1.44 0.75 -5.81
N MET A 58 -0.82 0.76 -4.63
CA MET A 58 0.06 1.82 -4.15
C MET A 58 1.51 1.34 -3.98
N PRO A 59 2.49 2.25 -4.06
CA PRO A 59 3.89 1.91 -3.77
C PRO A 59 4.02 1.28 -2.38
N PRO A 60 5.03 0.40 -2.17
CA PRO A 60 5.28 -0.19 -0.87
C PRO A 60 5.43 0.88 0.22
N ALA A 61 4.97 0.59 1.43
CA ALA A 61 5.01 1.52 2.56
C ALA A 61 6.43 2.06 2.85
N ALA A 62 7.46 1.26 2.54
CA ALA A 62 8.87 1.64 2.65
C ALA A 62 9.24 2.92 1.86
N VAL A 63 8.56 3.20 0.74
CA VAL A 63 8.78 4.42 -0.05
C VAL A 63 8.35 5.68 0.71
N HIS A 64 7.46 5.54 1.70
CA HIS A 64 7.00 6.64 2.56
C HIS A 64 7.87 6.87 3.80
N ALA A 65 8.93 6.09 4.01
CA ALA A 65 9.89 6.36 5.07
C ALA A 65 10.65 7.67 4.81
N ARG A 66 10.93 8.45 5.85
CA ARG A 66 11.72 9.69 5.75
C ARG A 66 13.20 9.35 5.59
N ILE A 67 13.57 8.96 4.39
CA ILE A 67 14.91 8.51 4.03
C ILE A 67 15.59 9.61 3.19
N PRO A 68 16.84 9.99 3.48
CA PRO A 68 17.65 10.85 2.62
C PRO A 68 17.68 10.36 1.16
N SER A 69 17.62 11.28 0.19
CA SER A 69 17.53 10.95 -1.24
C SER A 69 18.66 10.04 -1.75
N CYS A 70 19.87 10.19 -1.20
CA CYS A 70 21.02 9.34 -1.54
C CYS A 70 20.83 7.88 -1.13
N ILE A 71 20.15 7.61 -0.01
CA ILE A 71 19.86 6.25 0.48
C ILE A 71 18.73 5.64 -0.35
N LEU A 72 17.65 6.40 -0.57
CA LEU A 72 16.53 5.92 -1.40
C LEU A 72 16.99 5.55 -2.82
N GLY A 73 17.82 6.39 -3.45
CA GLY A 73 18.35 6.13 -4.79
C GLY A 73 19.28 4.91 -4.85
N ARG A 74 20.00 4.60 -3.76
CA ARG A 74 20.81 3.38 -3.65
C ARG A 74 19.94 2.12 -3.57
N ASP A 75 18.89 2.14 -2.76
CA ASP A 75 18.08 0.96 -2.44
C ASP A 75 16.97 0.67 -3.46
N THR A 76 16.40 1.71 -4.07
CA THR A 76 15.33 1.58 -5.08
C THR A 76 15.83 1.52 -6.52
N ARG A 77 17.16 1.57 -6.72
CA ARG A 77 17.76 1.49 -8.06
C ARG A 77 17.30 0.18 -8.73
N PRO A 78 16.63 0.25 -9.90
CA PRO A 78 16.31 -0.95 -10.65
C PRO A 78 17.59 -1.73 -10.93
N LYS A 79 17.59 -3.05 -10.70
CA LYS A 79 18.70 -3.90 -11.17
C LYS A 79 18.81 -3.74 -12.69
N ALA A 80 20.02 -3.48 -13.18
CA ALA A 80 20.26 -3.43 -14.61
C ALA A 80 19.78 -4.76 -15.22
N ASP A 81 18.86 -4.68 -16.18
CA ASP A 81 18.31 -5.85 -16.85
C ASP A 81 19.44 -6.59 -17.57
N SER A 82 19.63 -7.86 -17.24
CA SER A 82 20.70 -8.70 -17.80
C SER A 82 20.34 -9.29 -19.17
N ARG A 83 19.47 -8.66 -19.97
CA ARG A 83 19.08 -9.15 -21.31
C ARG A 83 19.33 -8.15 -22.44
N VAL A 84 20.52 -7.57 -22.47
CA VAL A 84 21.12 -7.22 -23.77
C VAL A 84 22.22 -8.23 -24.07
N THR A 85 21.80 -9.39 -24.58
CA THR A 85 22.71 -10.29 -25.30
C THR A 85 23.17 -9.51 -26.53
N LYS A 86 24.36 -8.91 -26.43
CA LYS A 86 25.06 -8.35 -27.58
C LYS A 86 25.33 -9.51 -28.55
N THR A 87 24.47 -9.73 -29.53
CA THR A 87 24.82 -10.51 -30.72
C THR A 87 25.93 -9.73 -31.43
N ALA A 88 27.16 -10.18 -31.23
CA ALA A 88 28.33 -9.71 -31.96
C ALA A 88 28.99 -10.92 -32.65
N HIS A 89 28.72 -11.10 -33.95
CA HIS A 89 29.57 -11.68 -35.00
C HIS A 89 28.76 -11.66 -36.31
N GLY A 90 29.21 -10.98 -37.38
CA GLY A 90 29.93 -11.61 -38.52
C GLY A 90 28.90 -12.20 -39.49
N GLU A 91 28.71 -11.74 -40.72
CA GLU A 91 29.65 -11.32 -41.79
C GLU A 91 29.05 -10.20 -42.67
#